data_AF-A0A853EMK0-F1
#
_entry.id   AF-A0A853EMK0-F1
#
_cell.length_a   1.000
_cell.length_b   1.000
_cell.length_c   1.000
_cell.angle_alpha   90.00
_cell.angle_beta   90.00
_cell.angle_gamma   90.00
#
_symmetry.space_group_name_H-M   'P 1'
#
loop_
_entity.id
_entity.type
_entity.pdbx_description
1 polymer ?
#
loop_
_entity_poly.entity_id
_entity_poly.type
_entity_poly.pdbx_seq_one_letter_code
_entity_poly.pdbx_strand_id
1 'polypeptide(L)'
;MPRSTGRVTLPIQEGIDDQLRELVALLGADAVRNSDGTDLPAIASELVDTVYSTYFPARGDQDFALAHPETLINQYLMSERVTAPSTQPLVIEVLAGYFADQFQPCYERVERFWEVIDRTTGEVVPPEDWSVDRERGTVTIARPRAWHVYTVSFLAEQLWDSTQMYNYITNGWQDEPGRVKERPYDVRKNGVWEHTREALAAWLEEHPEVDVVRFTTFFYHFTLVFNAEGRERFVDWFGYSASVSPEAMDAFEAEYGYALRAEDFVDAGYYNSPFRPPSRALRDWIDFTSRFVAARAKELVDLVHSRGRQAMMFLGDNWIGTEPYGPHFASIGLDAVVGSAGSAATTRLISDIPGVECTEVRFLPYFFPDVFNHDGGDPVGQANDFWLSSRRAIVRRPLERMGYGGYVSLALEFPDFVARAAEICQEFRDIHDLSGGQEPWCAPFTVGIVNSWGALRSWQTHMVAHAQWYKACYTYAGVLESLAGLPFTVRFLSFDEVLDGGVPEDIGVLINAGAAATAFSGGPVWDDPRLAEALRAWVARGGGLIGV
;
A
#
# COMPACT_ATOMS: atom_id res chain seq x y z
N MET A 1 14.10 17.21 30.07
CA MET A 1 12.84 17.79 30.55
C MET A 1 12.20 16.83 31.56
N PRO A 2 11.21 17.26 32.38
CA PRO A 2 10.40 16.28 33.10
C PRO A 2 9.73 15.32 32.11
N ARG A 3 9.52 14.06 32.51
CA ARG A 3 8.84 13.06 31.68
C ARG A 3 7.41 13.53 31.40
N SER A 4 7.03 13.59 30.12
CA SER A 4 5.67 13.91 29.68
C SER A 4 4.94 12.65 29.20
N THR A 5 3.63 12.71 29.07
CA THR A 5 2.75 11.63 28.59
C THR A 5 1.96 12.12 27.37
N GLY A 6 1.40 11.18 26.61
CA GLY A 6 0.59 11.50 25.43
C GLY A 6 1.28 11.22 24.09
N ARG A 7 0.48 11.25 23.02
CA ARG A 7 0.92 11.13 21.61
C ARG A 7 1.65 9.82 21.28
N VAL A 8 1.46 8.79 22.10
CA VAL A 8 2.13 7.49 21.96
C VAL A 8 1.11 6.38 22.02
N THR A 9 1.02 5.62 20.92
CA THR A 9 0.19 4.42 20.81
C THR A 9 1.03 3.16 21.03
N LEU A 10 0.68 2.35 22.02
CA LEU A 10 1.40 1.12 22.38
C LEU A 10 0.63 -0.13 21.91
N PRO A 11 1.28 -1.13 21.28
CA PRO A 11 0.63 -2.41 21.04
C PRO A 11 0.32 -3.13 22.36
N ILE A 12 -0.76 -3.90 22.41
CA ILE A 12 -1.12 -4.70 23.60
C ILE A 12 -1.43 -6.14 23.22
N GLN A 13 -1.35 -7.03 24.23
CA GLN A 13 -1.46 -8.47 24.09
C GLN A 13 -1.98 -9.08 25.39
N GLU A 14 -2.77 -10.14 25.30
CA GLU A 14 -3.26 -10.88 26.48
C GLU A 14 -2.13 -11.60 27.25
N GLY A 15 -2.32 -11.76 28.57
CA GLY A 15 -1.47 -12.61 29.41
C GLY A 15 -0.21 -11.93 29.97
N ILE A 16 -0.06 -10.61 29.80
CA ILE A 16 1.09 -9.81 30.26
C ILE A 16 0.68 -8.50 30.95
N ASP A 17 -0.46 -8.50 31.62
CA ASP A 17 -1.13 -7.32 32.20
C ASP A 17 -0.23 -6.44 33.07
N ASP A 18 0.56 -7.01 33.97
CA ASP A 18 1.44 -6.26 34.86
C ASP A 18 2.58 -5.57 34.07
N GLN A 19 3.14 -6.28 33.09
CA GLN A 19 4.15 -5.72 32.19
C GLN A 19 3.58 -4.61 31.31
N LEU A 20 2.31 -4.71 30.89
CA LEU A 20 1.64 -3.64 30.14
C LEU A 20 1.48 -2.37 30.99
N ARG A 21 1.10 -2.49 32.27
CA ARG A 21 1.02 -1.32 33.19
C ARG A 21 2.37 -0.62 33.32
N GLU A 22 3.44 -1.38 33.51
CA GLU A 22 4.80 -0.83 33.58
C GLU A 22 5.22 -0.15 32.28
N LEU A 23 4.94 -0.79 31.13
CA LEU A 23 5.33 -0.28 29.82
C LEU A 23 4.57 0.98 29.43
N VAL A 24 3.26 1.06 29.69
CA VAL A 24 2.44 2.26 29.46
C VAL A 24 2.99 3.45 30.25
N ALA A 25 3.26 3.25 31.55
CA ALA A 25 3.83 4.29 32.40
C ALA A 25 5.25 4.70 31.96
N LEU A 26 6.05 3.74 31.47
CA LEU A 26 7.39 3.99 30.97
C LEU A 26 7.36 4.80 29.66
N LEU A 27 6.58 4.37 28.66
CA LEU A 27 6.56 5.07 27.37
C LEU A 27 5.74 6.38 27.43
N GLY A 28 4.92 6.54 28.46
CA GLY A 28 3.97 7.64 28.58
C GLY A 28 2.86 7.51 27.54
N ALA A 29 2.44 6.28 27.25
CA ALA A 29 1.39 5.98 26.27
C ALA A 29 0.02 6.45 26.76
N ASP A 30 -0.74 7.05 25.86
CA ASP A 30 -2.13 7.51 26.05
C ASP A 30 -3.11 6.76 25.16
N ALA A 31 -2.60 5.92 24.25
CA ALA A 31 -3.41 5.01 23.46
C ALA A 31 -2.81 3.60 23.40
N VAL A 32 -3.68 2.62 23.22
CA VAL A 32 -3.30 1.20 23.04
C VAL A 32 -4.01 0.58 21.85
N ARG A 33 -3.42 -0.48 21.28
CA ARG A 33 -3.97 -1.18 20.10
C ARG A 33 -3.60 -2.66 20.08
N ASN A 34 -4.54 -3.55 19.76
CA ASN A 34 -4.24 -4.96 19.50
C ASN A 34 -3.55 -5.16 18.13
N SER A 35 -2.52 -6.00 18.05
CA SER A 35 -1.88 -6.38 16.77
C SER A 35 -2.68 -7.43 16.00
N ASP A 36 -2.39 -7.59 14.70
CA ASP A 36 -2.99 -8.68 13.91
C ASP A 36 -2.64 -10.03 14.56
N GLY A 37 -3.63 -10.88 14.70
CA GLY A 37 -3.55 -12.13 15.43
C GLY A 37 -3.50 -12.02 16.95
N THR A 38 -3.75 -10.85 17.55
CA THR A 38 -3.92 -10.70 19.01
C THR A 38 -5.25 -10.05 19.33
N ASP A 39 -5.84 -10.45 20.45
CA ASP A 39 -7.07 -9.86 20.98
C ASP A 39 -6.79 -8.69 21.90
N LEU A 40 -7.79 -7.83 22.06
CA LEU A 40 -7.74 -6.70 22.98
C LEU A 40 -7.96 -7.22 24.42
N PRO A 41 -6.96 -7.16 25.32
CA PRO A 41 -7.14 -7.62 26.69
C PRO A 41 -8.11 -6.70 27.46
N ALA A 42 -8.88 -7.28 28.39
CA ALA A 42 -9.88 -6.55 29.18
C ALA A 42 -9.31 -5.33 29.94
N ILE A 43 -8.01 -5.39 30.30
CA ILE A 43 -7.29 -4.30 30.96
C ILE A 43 -7.09 -3.06 30.08
N ALA A 44 -7.28 -3.14 28.76
CA ALA A 44 -6.97 -2.04 27.82
C ALA A 44 -7.58 -0.69 28.24
N SER A 45 -8.85 -0.71 28.65
CA SER A 45 -9.59 0.46 29.12
C SER A 45 -9.15 0.99 30.50
N GLU A 46 -8.43 0.19 31.28
CA GLU A 46 -7.81 0.61 32.56
C GLU A 46 -6.44 1.25 32.36
N LEU A 47 -5.76 0.95 31.24
CA LEU A 47 -4.38 1.36 31.00
C LEU A 47 -4.27 2.79 30.48
N VAL A 48 -5.19 3.21 29.61
CA VAL A 48 -5.08 4.45 28.84
C VAL A 48 -6.43 5.07 28.54
N ASP A 49 -6.41 6.33 28.11
CA ASP A 49 -7.61 7.10 27.78
C ASP A 49 -8.19 6.80 26.40
N THR A 50 -7.42 6.17 25.50
CA THR A 50 -7.88 5.90 24.13
C THR A 50 -7.54 4.48 23.66
N VAL A 51 -8.57 3.70 23.39
CA VAL A 51 -8.45 2.31 22.96
C VAL A 51 -8.71 2.21 21.47
N TYR A 52 -7.69 1.76 20.74
CA TYR A 52 -7.81 1.45 19.32
C TYR A 52 -8.09 -0.04 19.16
N SER A 53 -8.91 -0.40 18.18
CA SER A 53 -9.01 -1.79 17.75
C SER A 53 -8.90 -1.92 16.24
N THR A 54 -8.17 -2.96 15.83
CA THR A 54 -7.94 -3.30 14.43
C THR A 54 -9.21 -3.87 13.82
N TYR A 55 -9.62 -3.36 12.65
CA TYR A 55 -10.78 -3.86 11.94
C TYR A 55 -10.46 -4.17 10.47
N PHE A 56 -10.95 -5.32 9.99
CA PHE A 56 -10.71 -5.85 8.65
C PHE A 56 -12.03 -5.94 7.88
N PRO A 57 -12.36 -5.01 6.98
CA PRO A 57 -13.67 -4.99 6.32
C PRO A 57 -13.80 -5.95 5.12
N ALA A 58 -12.70 -6.56 4.68
CA ALA A 58 -12.63 -7.41 3.48
C ALA A 58 -12.05 -8.82 3.74
N ARG A 59 -11.91 -9.20 5.02
CA ARG A 59 -11.50 -10.53 5.50
C ARG A 59 -11.90 -10.70 6.98
N GLY A 60 -11.54 -11.81 7.61
CA GLY A 60 -11.74 -12.05 9.05
C GLY A 60 -13.03 -12.81 9.40
N ASP A 61 -13.99 -12.89 8.49
CA ASP A 61 -15.14 -13.81 8.59
C ASP A 61 -14.93 -15.00 7.63
N GLN A 62 -14.29 -16.06 8.14
CA GLN A 62 -13.99 -17.23 7.35
C GLN A 62 -15.23 -18.05 7.00
N ASP A 63 -16.26 -18.06 7.86
CA ASP A 63 -17.49 -18.81 7.63
C ASP A 63 -18.27 -18.21 6.46
N PHE A 64 -18.40 -16.87 6.41
CA PHE A 64 -18.95 -16.16 5.26
C PHE A 64 -18.15 -16.44 3.99
N ALA A 65 -16.83 -16.29 4.03
CA ALA A 65 -15.97 -16.47 2.85
C ALA A 65 -15.97 -17.91 2.30
N LEU A 66 -16.17 -18.92 3.16
CA LEU A 66 -16.32 -20.32 2.74
C LEU A 66 -17.72 -20.62 2.18
N ALA A 67 -18.76 -19.98 2.72
CA ALA A 67 -20.13 -20.11 2.24
C ALA A 67 -20.35 -19.42 0.88
N HIS A 68 -19.54 -18.41 0.57
CA HIS A 68 -19.66 -17.56 -0.63
C HIS A 68 -18.36 -17.55 -1.48
N PRO A 69 -17.90 -18.71 -2.00
CA PRO A 69 -16.64 -18.79 -2.75
C PRO A 69 -16.62 -17.97 -4.05
N GLU A 70 -17.78 -17.58 -4.59
CA GLU A 70 -17.89 -16.68 -5.74
C GLU A 70 -17.41 -15.25 -5.42
N THR A 71 -17.33 -14.88 -4.14
CA THR A 71 -17.05 -13.52 -3.69
C THR A 71 -15.55 -13.19 -3.59
N LEU A 72 -14.67 -14.14 -3.87
CA LEU A 72 -13.23 -13.94 -3.74
C LEU A 72 -12.71 -12.77 -4.58
N ILE A 73 -11.67 -12.11 -4.10
CA ILE A 73 -10.93 -11.08 -4.85
C ILE A 73 -10.34 -11.71 -6.12
N ASN A 74 -10.42 -11.00 -7.25
CA ASN A 74 -9.77 -11.39 -8.49
C ASN A 74 -8.49 -10.60 -8.75
N GLN A 75 -7.53 -11.23 -9.42
CA GLN A 75 -6.32 -10.57 -9.92
C GLN A 75 -5.99 -10.97 -11.35
N TYR A 76 -5.42 -10.04 -12.12
CA TYR A 76 -4.80 -10.39 -13.40
C TYR A 76 -3.38 -10.92 -13.20
N LEU A 77 -3.12 -12.13 -13.70
CA LEU A 77 -1.81 -12.78 -13.72
C LEU A 77 -1.40 -13.09 -15.16
N MET A 78 -0.10 -13.29 -15.38
CA MET A 78 0.47 -13.68 -16.67
C MET A 78 1.26 -14.97 -16.53
N SER A 79 1.04 -15.94 -17.42
CA SER A 79 1.84 -17.16 -17.47
C SER A 79 3.32 -16.84 -17.73
N GLU A 80 4.19 -17.82 -17.47
CA GLU A 80 5.55 -17.79 -18.00
C GLU A 80 5.55 -17.61 -19.53
N ARG A 81 6.65 -17.06 -20.05
CA ARG A 81 6.90 -16.92 -21.49
C ARG A 81 7.29 -18.27 -22.06
N VAL A 82 6.46 -18.83 -22.94
CA VAL A 82 6.68 -20.16 -23.54
C VAL A 82 6.99 -20.04 -25.03
N THR A 83 8.17 -20.51 -25.44
CA THR A 83 8.56 -20.56 -26.86
C THR A 83 7.89 -21.75 -27.55
N ALA A 84 7.19 -21.52 -28.66
CA ALA A 84 6.69 -22.58 -29.52
C ALA A 84 7.84 -23.22 -30.30
N PRO A 85 8.21 -24.50 -30.10
CA PRO A 85 9.33 -25.10 -30.83
C PRO A 85 8.98 -25.46 -32.29
N SER A 86 7.69 -25.45 -32.65
CA SER A 86 7.19 -25.81 -33.97
C SER A 86 5.79 -25.21 -34.18
N THR A 87 5.13 -25.56 -35.28
CA THR A 87 3.72 -25.21 -35.55
C THR A 87 2.72 -26.21 -34.95
N GLN A 88 3.18 -27.22 -34.21
CA GLN A 88 2.31 -28.13 -33.46
C GLN A 88 1.67 -27.40 -32.26
N PRO A 89 0.51 -27.86 -31.76
CA PRO A 89 -0.16 -27.20 -30.65
C PRO A 89 0.76 -26.95 -29.46
N LEU A 90 0.74 -25.72 -28.94
CA LEU A 90 1.50 -25.31 -27.77
C LEU A 90 0.59 -25.31 -26.54
N VAL A 91 0.97 -26.03 -25.51
CA VAL A 91 0.25 -26.07 -24.23
C VAL A 91 1.00 -25.21 -23.21
N ILE A 92 0.27 -24.32 -22.53
CA ILE A 92 0.77 -23.43 -21.48
C ILE A 92 -0.04 -23.69 -20.21
N GLU A 93 0.64 -24.03 -19.12
CA GLU A 93 0.04 -24.08 -17.78
C GLU A 93 0.02 -22.67 -17.20
N VAL A 94 -1.18 -22.14 -16.89
CA VAL A 94 -1.31 -20.71 -16.58
C VAL A 94 -0.76 -20.35 -15.21
N LEU A 95 -0.91 -21.25 -14.23
CA LEU A 95 -0.42 -21.07 -12.86
C LEU A 95 0.99 -21.60 -12.62
N ALA A 96 1.71 -22.04 -13.65
CA ALA A 96 3.05 -22.57 -13.47
C ALA A 96 3.95 -21.52 -12.78
N GLY A 97 4.53 -21.87 -11.63
CA GLY A 97 5.41 -20.99 -10.85
C GLY A 97 4.69 -20.02 -9.88
N TYR A 98 3.37 -20.06 -9.77
CA TYR A 98 2.58 -19.33 -8.77
C TYR A 98 2.28 -20.21 -7.55
N PHE A 99 2.02 -19.56 -6.41
CA PHE A 99 1.66 -20.28 -5.18
C PHE A 99 0.22 -20.80 -5.25
N ALA A 100 0.06 -22.12 -5.29
CA ALA A 100 -1.25 -22.77 -5.43
C ALA A 100 -2.20 -22.53 -4.24
N ASP A 101 -1.66 -22.26 -3.06
CA ASP A 101 -2.48 -21.88 -1.89
C ASP A 101 -2.99 -20.43 -1.98
N GLN A 102 -2.34 -19.57 -2.77
CA GLN A 102 -2.74 -18.18 -2.95
C GLN A 102 -3.75 -18.01 -4.08
N PHE A 103 -3.62 -18.77 -5.18
CA PHE A 103 -4.40 -18.53 -6.40
C PHE A 103 -4.95 -19.79 -7.06
N GLN A 104 -6.13 -19.64 -7.65
CA GLN A 104 -6.68 -20.54 -8.67
C GLN A 104 -7.13 -19.75 -9.91
N PRO A 105 -7.22 -20.35 -11.12
CA PRO A 105 -7.68 -19.63 -12.30
C PRO A 105 -9.19 -19.38 -12.22
N CYS A 106 -9.62 -18.16 -12.56
CA CYS A 106 -11.02 -17.82 -12.69
C CYS A 106 -11.46 -18.07 -14.14
N TYR A 107 -12.42 -18.99 -14.33
CA TYR A 107 -12.92 -19.38 -15.64
C TYR A 107 -14.22 -18.66 -16.04
N GLU A 108 -14.56 -17.57 -15.37
CA GLU A 108 -15.69 -16.74 -15.80
C GLU A 108 -15.34 -16.06 -17.14
N ARG A 109 -16.22 -16.23 -18.14
CA ARG A 109 -16.15 -15.54 -19.45
C ARG A 109 -14.72 -15.48 -20.01
N VAL A 110 -14.08 -16.64 -20.12
CA VAL A 110 -12.66 -16.78 -20.47
C VAL A 110 -12.31 -16.06 -21.78
N GLU A 111 -13.14 -16.13 -22.82
CA GLU A 111 -12.85 -15.46 -24.09
C GLU A 111 -12.91 -13.92 -24.00
N ARG A 112 -13.53 -13.39 -22.93
CA ARG A 112 -13.61 -11.96 -22.64
C ARG A 112 -12.46 -11.50 -21.77
N PHE A 113 -12.15 -12.23 -20.72
CA PHE A 113 -11.22 -11.75 -19.69
C PHE A 113 -9.81 -12.32 -19.82
N TRP A 114 -9.60 -13.41 -20.55
CA TRP A 114 -8.26 -13.93 -20.78
C TRP A 114 -7.76 -13.52 -22.17
N GLU A 115 -6.44 -13.38 -22.29
CA GLU A 115 -5.82 -12.95 -23.53
C GLU A 115 -4.56 -13.77 -23.78
N VAL A 116 -4.46 -14.38 -24.96
CA VAL A 116 -3.24 -15.05 -25.42
C VAL A 116 -2.50 -14.10 -26.33
N ILE A 117 -1.23 -13.82 -26.04
CA ILE A 117 -0.43 -12.86 -26.82
C ILE A 117 0.82 -13.55 -27.36
N ASP A 118 1.04 -13.40 -28.66
CA ASP A 118 2.32 -13.63 -29.32
C ASP A 118 3.26 -12.49 -28.93
N ARG A 119 4.10 -12.72 -27.93
CA ARG A 119 5.05 -11.72 -27.41
C ARG A 119 6.18 -11.39 -28.39
N THR A 120 6.37 -12.17 -29.45
CA THR A 120 7.35 -11.87 -30.49
C THR A 120 6.83 -10.78 -31.43
N THR A 121 5.54 -10.76 -31.74
CA THR A 121 4.92 -9.75 -32.63
C THR A 121 4.09 -8.70 -31.91
N GLY A 122 3.68 -8.97 -30.66
CA GLY A 122 2.69 -8.19 -29.93
C GLY A 122 1.24 -8.47 -30.36
N GLU A 123 1.01 -9.43 -31.28
CA GLU A 123 -0.32 -9.76 -31.78
C GLU A 123 -1.11 -10.60 -30.76
N VAL A 124 -2.39 -10.27 -30.58
CA VAL A 124 -3.33 -11.09 -29.80
C VAL A 124 -3.74 -12.30 -30.63
N VAL A 125 -3.68 -13.49 -30.04
CA VAL A 125 -4.15 -14.72 -30.67
C VAL A 125 -5.68 -14.77 -30.53
N PRO A 126 -6.44 -14.92 -31.64
CA PRO A 126 -7.89 -14.95 -31.60
C PRO A 126 -8.43 -16.07 -30.69
N PRO A 127 -9.54 -15.85 -29.95
CA PRO A 127 -10.16 -16.86 -29.09
C PRO A 127 -10.46 -18.20 -29.77
N GLU A 128 -10.76 -18.20 -31.07
CA GLU A 128 -11.00 -19.40 -31.86
C GLU A 128 -9.74 -20.26 -32.13
N ASP A 129 -8.55 -19.70 -31.92
CA ASP A 129 -7.27 -20.38 -32.16
C ASP A 129 -6.63 -20.94 -30.87
N TRP A 130 -7.31 -20.84 -29.72
CA TRP A 130 -6.90 -21.48 -28.47
C TRP A 130 -8.09 -22.07 -27.68
N SER A 131 -7.78 -22.99 -26.77
CA SER A 131 -8.78 -23.66 -25.93
C SER A 131 -8.26 -23.88 -24.51
N VAL A 132 -9.17 -23.89 -23.53
CA VAL A 132 -8.83 -24.09 -22.11
C VAL A 132 -9.20 -25.50 -21.64
N ASP A 133 -8.26 -26.15 -20.97
CA ASP A 133 -8.51 -27.32 -20.14
C ASP A 133 -8.60 -26.87 -18.67
N ARG A 134 -9.84 -26.80 -18.16
CA ARG A 134 -10.12 -26.28 -16.81
C ARG A 134 -9.64 -27.21 -15.71
N GLU A 135 -9.63 -28.52 -15.96
CA GLU A 135 -9.18 -29.51 -14.98
C GLU A 135 -7.66 -29.45 -14.81
N ARG A 136 -6.94 -29.19 -15.90
CA ARG A 136 -5.46 -29.13 -15.89
C ARG A 136 -4.92 -27.72 -15.69
N GLY A 137 -5.75 -26.69 -15.79
CA GLY A 137 -5.30 -25.30 -15.72
C GLY A 137 -4.41 -24.90 -16.90
N THR A 138 -4.69 -25.43 -18.09
CA THR A 138 -3.86 -25.19 -19.28
C THR A 138 -4.63 -24.52 -20.41
N VAL A 139 -3.90 -23.75 -21.21
CA VAL A 139 -4.34 -23.21 -22.50
C VAL A 139 -3.56 -23.88 -23.61
N THR A 140 -4.27 -24.34 -24.63
CA THR A 140 -3.66 -24.91 -25.84
C THR A 140 -3.86 -23.96 -27.01
N ILE A 141 -2.77 -23.46 -27.59
CA ILE A 141 -2.75 -22.69 -28.83
C ILE A 141 -2.68 -23.70 -29.97
N ALA A 142 -3.68 -23.72 -30.85
CA ALA A 142 -3.85 -24.79 -31.83
C ALA A 142 -2.75 -24.77 -32.91
N ARG A 143 -2.34 -23.57 -33.36
CA ARG A 143 -1.38 -23.37 -34.46
C ARG A 143 -0.43 -22.20 -34.18
N PRO A 144 0.49 -22.34 -33.21
CA PRO A 144 1.45 -21.28 -32.93
C PRO A 144 2.42 -21.09 -34.11
N ARG A 145 3.01 -19.89 -34.23
CA ARG A 145 4.14 -19.66 -35.13
C ARG A 145 5.39 -20.26 -34.49
N ALA A 146 6.14 -21.06 -35.25
CA ALA A 146 7.36 -21.67 -34.74
C ALA A 146 8.37 -20.60 -34.31
N TRP A 147 8.99 -20.82 -33.14
CA TRP A 147 9.97 -19.98 -32.46
C TRP A 147 9.45 -18.64 -31.94
N HIS A 148 8.15 -18.42 -31.98
CA HIS A 148 7.53 -17.29 -31.29
C HIS A 148 7.32 -17.60 -29.80
N VAL A 149 7.29 -16.54 -29.00
CA VAL A 149 7.06 -16.62 -27.55
C VAL A 149 5.62 -16.26 -27.27
N TYR A 150 4.92 -17.08 -26.50
CA TYR A 150 3.53 -16.87 -26.13
C TYR A 150 3.38 -16.73 -24.62
N THR A 151 2.37 -15.96 -24.21
CA THR A 151 1.90 -15.89 -22.83
C THR A 151 0.38 -15.91 -22.80
N VAL A 152 -0.17 -16.36 -21.68
CA VAL A 152 -1.58 -16.20 -21.35
C VAL A 152 -1.69 -15.19 -20.21
N SER A 153 -2.41 -14.10 -20.44
CA SER A 153 -2.88 -13.20 -19.39
C SER A 153 -4.26 -13.68 -18.94
N PHE A 154 -4.44 -13.97 -17.66
CA PHE A 154 -5.63 -14.65 -17.14
C PHE A 154 -6.10 -14.04 -15.83
N LEU A 155 -7.40 -14.15 -15.58
CA LEU A 155 -7.99 -13.77 -14.31
C LEU A 155 -7.80 -14.92 -13.31
N ALA A 156 -7.35 -14.62 -12.10
CA ALA A 156 -7.19 -15.55 -10.99
C ALA A 156 -8.08 -15.13 -9.82
N GLU A 157 -8.51 -16.10 -9.01
CA GLU A 157 -9.17 -15.88 -7.73
C GLU A 157 -8.15 -16.03 -6.61
N GLN A 158 -8.15 -15.09 -5.67
CA GLN A 158 -7.28 -15.09 -4.51
C GLN A 158 -7.90 -15.93 -3.39
N LEU A 159 -7.30 -17.08 -3.10
CA LEU A 159 -7.75 -18.05 -2.10
C LEU A 159 -7.29 -17.73 -0.68
N TRP A 160 -6.29 -16.86 -0.54
CA TRP A 160 -5.65 -16.53 0.73
C TRP A 160 -5.30 -15.05 0.75
N ASP A 161 -5.80 -14.31 1.75
CA ASP A 161 -5.48 -12.89 1.93
C ASP A 161 -3.95 -12.69 2.03
N SER A 162 -3.43 -11.68 1.32
CA SER A 162 -1.99 -11.55 1.12
C SER A 162 -1.24 -11.15 2.40
N THR A 163 -1.79 -10.23 3.21
CA THR A 163 -1.17 -9.85 4.50
C THR A 163 -1.32 -10.98 5.50
N GLN A 164 -2.49 -11.61 5.60
CA GLN A 164 -2.70 -12.72 6.52
C GLN A 164 -1.83 -13.92 6.17
N MET A 165 -1.65 -14.22 4.88
CA MET A 165 -0.71 -15.24 4.40
C MET A 165 0.74 -14.92 4.80
N TYR A 166 1.18 -13.68 4.60
CA TYR A 166 2.52 -13.26 5.02
C TYR A 166 2.71 -13.42 6.54
N ASN A 167 1.74 -12.98 7.35
CA ASN A 167 1.78 -13.11 8.80
C ASN A 167 1.76 -14.58 9.24
N TYR A 168 0.93 -15.40 8.60
CA TYR A 168 0.79 -16.82 8.91
C TYR A 168 2.08 -17.60 8.66
N ILE A 169 2.72 -17.38 7.50
CA ILE A 169 3.99 -18.01 7.14
C ILE A 169 5.13 -17.50 8.04
N THR A 170 5.21 -16.19 8.24
CA THR A 170 6.32 -15.56 8.99
C THR A 170 6.32 -15.94 10.47
N ASN A 171 5.14 -16.04 11.08
CA ASN A 171 5.01 -16.37 12.50
C ASN A 171 4.87 -17.88 12.78
N GLY A 172 4.81 -18.72 11.75
CA GLY A 172 4.66 -20.16 11.94
C GLY A 172 3.27 -20.59 12.45
N TRP A 173 2.22 -19.86 12.06
CA TRP A 173 0.85 -20.09 12.53
C TRP A 173 0.25 -21.44 12.10
N GLN A 174 0.93 -22.19 11.22
CA GLN A 174 0.55 -23.59 10.92
C GLN A 174 0.58 -24.50 12.16
N ASP A 175 1.37 -24.15 13.17
CA ASP A 175 1.55 -24.94 14.38
C ASP A 175 0.65 -24.46 15.55
N GLU A 176 -0.10 -23.37 15.36
CA GLU A 176 -0.99 -22.79 16.38
C GLU A 176 -2.44 -23.31 16.25
N PRO A 177 -3.02 -23.90 17.31
CA PRO A 177 -4.42 -24.34 17.30
C PRO A 177 -5.39 -23.17 17.06
N GLY A 178 -6.33 -23.36 16.13
CA GLY A 178 -7.39 -22.38 15.84
C GLY A 178 -7.03 -21.34 14.77
N ARG A 179 -5.76 -21.25 14.35
CA ARG A 179 -5.37 -20.40 13.21
C ARG A 179 -5.86 -20.99 11.89
N VAL A 180 -6.49 -20.15 11.07
CA VAL A 180 -6.98 -20.52 9.74
C VAL A 180 -6.33 -19.69 8.65
N LYS A 181 -6.35 -20.20 7.41
CA LYS A 181 -5.97 -19.42 6.22
C LYS A 181 -7.17 -18.57 5.81
N GLU A 182 -7.08 -17.26 6.02
CA GLU A 182 -8.20 -16.36 5.78
C GLU A 182 -8.41 -16.11 4.29
N ARG A 183 -9.66 -16.23 3.84
CA ARG A 183 -10.08 -15.88 2.49
C ARG A 183 -10.51 -14.40 2.43
N PRO A 184 -10.07 -13.64 1.41
CA PRO A 184 -10.58 -12.30 1.18
C PRO A 184 -11.89 -12.32 0.41
N TYR A 185 -12.67 -11.25 0.46
CA TYR A 185 -13.89 -11.09 -0.34
C TYR A 185 -14.02 -9.67 -0.93
N ASP A 186 -14.50 -9.58 -2.17
CA ASP A 186 -14.64 -8.34 -2.94
C ASP A 186 -15.98 -7.65 -2.65
N VAL A 187 -15.93 -6.45 -2.08
CA VAL A 187 -17.11 -5.62 -1.76
C VAL A 187 -17.94 -5.19 -2.98
N ARG A 188 -17.45 -5.39 -4.21
CA ARG A 188 -18.26 -5.20 -5.43
C ARG A 188 -19.18 -6.38 -5.72
N LYS A 189 -18.87 -7.56 -5.20
CA LYS A 189 -19.63 -8.76 -5.47
C LYS A 189 -20.90 -8.82 -4.64
N ASN A 190 -21.90 -9.47 -5.22
CA ASN A 190 -23.26 -9.46 -4.70
C ASN A 190 -23.33 -9.93 -3.23
N GLY A 191 -23.96 -9.14 -2.37
CA GLY A 191 -24.17 -9.45 -0.94
C GLY A 191 -22.98 -9.17 -0.03
N VAL A 192 -21.77 -8.93 -0.58
CA VAL A 192 -20.58 -8.67 0.23
C VAL A 192 -20.64 -7.30 0.90
N TRP A 193 -21.12 -6.28 0.18
CA TRP A 193 -21.23 -4.94 0.75
C TRP A 193 -22.17 -4.89 1.95
N GLU A 194 -23.34 -5.52 1.83
CA GLU A 194 -24.31 -5.65 2.92
C GLU A 194 -23.71 -6.37 4.12
N HIS A 195 -23.04 -7.50 3.90
CA HIS A 195 -22.33 -8.25 4.93
C HIS A 195 -21.27 -7.40 5.64
N THR A 196 -20.37 -6.74 4.90
CA THR A 196 -19.33 -5.86 5.46
C THR A 196 -19.93 -4.78 6.36
N ARG A 197 -21.04 -4.16 5.93
CA ARG A 197 -21.70 -3.09 6.69
C ARG A 197 -22.39 -3.61 7.95
N GLU A 198 -23.07 -4.75 7.86
CA GLU A 198 -23.75 -5.39 8.99
C GLU A 198 -22.75 -5.92 10.02
N ALA A 199 -21.64 -6.53 9.57
CA ALA A 199 -20.57 -7.00 10.42
C ALA A 199 -19.93 -5.85 11.21
N LEU A 200 -19.65 -4.70 10.57
CA LEU A 200 -19.12 -3.53 11.27
C LEU A 200 -20.14 -2.98 12.28
N ALA A 201 -21.43 -2.93 11.93
CA ALA A 201 -22.46 -2.47 12.84
C ALA A 201 -22.58 -3.36 14.09
N ALA A 202 -22.56 -4.68 13.92
CA ALA A 202 -22.59 -5.64 15.02
C ALA A 202 -21.32 -5.54 15.89
N TRP A 203 -20.14 -5.50 15.25
CA TRP A 203 -18.87 -5.38 15.95
C TRP A 203 -18.78 -4.08 16.77
N LEU A 204 -19.29 -2.96 16.25
CA LEU A 204 -19.38 -1.71 17.01
C LEU A 204 -20.26 -1.85 18.26
N GLU A 205 -21.32 -2.64 18.22
CA GLU A 205 -22.18 -2.90 19.39
C GLU A 205 -21.52 -3.83 20.41
N GLU A 206 -20.74 -4.80 19.94
CA GLU A 206 -20.04 -5.79 20.78
C GLU A 206 -18.80 -5.23 21.48
N HIS A 207 -18.19 -4.17 20.94
CA HIS A 207 -16.96 -3.57 21.45
C HIS A 207 -17.15 -2.12 21.95
N PRO A 208 -17.99 -1.85 22.98
CA PRO A 208 -18.23 -0.50 23.50
C PRO A 208 -16.99 0.18 24.09
N GLU A 209 -15.94 -0.59 24.43
CA GLU A 209 -14.67 -0.13 24.97
C GLU A 209 -13.74 0.52 23.94
N VAL A 210 -14.04 0.42 22.64
CA VAL A 210 -13.17 0.94 21.57
C VAL A 210 -13.53 2.39 21.23
N ASP A 211 -12.53 3.27 21.29
CA ASP A 211 -12.65 4.69 20.93
C ASP A 211 -12.30 4.95 19.46
N VAL A 212 -11.34 4.20 18.91
CA VAL A 212 -10.84 4.38 17.54
C VAL A 212 -10.89 3.06 16.78
N VAL A 213 -11.65 3.04 15.69
CA VAL A 213 -11.68 1.94 14.75
C VAL A 213 -10.53 2.12 13.77
N ARG A 214 -9.51 1.27 13.90
CA ARG A 214 -8.34 1.25 13.02
C ARG A 214 -8.57 0.29 11.86
N PHE A 215 -9.15 0.80 10.79
CA PHE A 215 -9.26 0.11 9.51
C PHE A 215 -7.87 -0.31 9.03
N THR A 216 -7.64 -1.63 8.89
CA THR A 216 -6.35 -2.21 8.49
C THR A 216 -6.49 -3.18 7.31
N THR A 217 -6.91 -2.71 6.13
CA THR A 217 -7.20 -1.32 5.78
C THR A 217 -8.64 -1.21 5.30
N PHE A 218 -8.88 -1.23 3.99
CA PHE A 218 -10.22 -1.28 3.41
C PHE A 218 -10.35 -2.51 2.53
N PHE A 219 -10.47 -2.34 1.22
CA PHE A 219 -11.04 -3.39 0.36
C PHE A 219 -10.00 -4.11 -0.49
N TYR A 220 -9.10 -3.37 -1.15
CA TYR A 220 -8.20 -3.94 -2.14
C TYR A 220 -6.74 -3.90 -1.69
N HIS A 221 -6.13 -5.08 -1.61
CA HIS A 221 -4.72 -5.24 -1.29
C HIS A 221 -3.83 -4.70 -2.41
N PHE A 222 -2.66 -4.16 -2.05
CA PHE A 222 -1.63 -3.86 -3.05
C PHE A 222 -1.15 -5.15 -3.75
N THR A 223 -0.48 -5.03 -4.89
CA THR A 223 -0.03 -6.22 -5.61
C THR A 223 1.03 -6.97 -4.79
N LEU A 224 0.71 -8.19 -4.34
CA LEU A 224 1.63 -9.06 -3.62
C LEU A 224 1.37 -10.51 -4.02
N VAL A 225 2.30 -11.10 -4.76
CA VAL A 225 2.14 -12.41 -5.40
C VAL A 225 3.31 -13.31 -5.03
N PHE A 226 2.99 -14.55 -4.64
CA PHE A 226 3.96 -15.54 -4.17
C PHE A 226 4.25 -16.60 -5.26
N ASN A 227 5.45 -17.16 -5.20
CA ASN A 227 5.92 -18.21 -6.09
C ASN A 227 5.55 -19.60 -5.55
N ALA A 228 5.85 -20.65 -6.32
CA ALA A 228 5.55 -22.03 -5.95
C ALA A 228 6.17 -22.50 -4.60
N GLU A 229 7.21 -21.82 -4.12
CA GLU A 229 7.85 -22.09 -2.82
C GLU A 229 7.29 -21.26 -1.65
N GLY A 230 6.21 -20.51 -1.87
CA GLY A 230 5.64 -19.64 -0.83
C GLY A 230 6.54 -18.45 -0.47
N ARG A 231 7.31 -17.95 -1.45
CA ARG A 231 8.13 -16.72 -1.32
C ARG A 231 7.60 -15.63 -2.24
N GLU A 232 7.86 -14.38 -1.92
CA GLU A 232 7.51 -13.25 -2.80
C GLU A 232 8.07 -13.49 -4.22
N ARG A 233 7.17 -13.52 -5.20
CA ARG A 233 7.47 -13.58 -6.63
C ARG A 233 7.63 -12.18 -7.19
N PHE A 234 6.66 -11.31 -6.87
CA PHE A 234 6.72 -9.88 -7.13
C PHE A 234 5.77 -9.12 -6.22
N VAL A 235 6.08 -7.85 -6.01
CA VAL A 235 5.33 -6.92 -5.17
C VAL A 235 5.32 -5.54 -5.82
N ASP A 236 4.20 -4.85 -5.68
CA ASP A 236 4.06 -3.42 -5.95
C ASP A 236 3.09 -2.84 -4.93
N TRP A 237 3.62 -2.01 -4.02
CA TRP A 237 2.85 -1.39 -2.95
C TRP A 237 1.76 -0.43 -3.45
N PHE A 238 1.84 -0.01 -4.72
CA PHE A 238 0.87 0.86 -5.40
C PHE A 238 0.05 0.11 -6.45
N GLY A 239 0.26 -1.19 -6.59
CA GLY A 239 -0.28 -1.99 -7.67
C GLY A 239 -1.78 -2.22 -7.54
N TYR A 240 -2.49 -2.09 -8.67
CA TYR A 240 -3.95 -2.23 -8.75
C TYR A 240 -4.40 -3.64 -9.16
N SER A 241 -3.51 -4.64 -9.18
CA SER A 241 -3.83 -5.97 -9.72
C SER A 241 -4.97 -6.65 -8.99
N ALA A 242 -5.14 -6.40 -7.67
CA ALA A 242 -6.15 -7.02 -6.83
C ALA A 242 -7.48 -6.25 -6.75
N SER A 243 -7.66 -5.23 -7.59
CA SER A 243 -8.88 -4.41 -7.64
C SER A 243 -9.82 -4.76 -8.79
N VAL A 244 -9.49 -5.79 -9.56
CA VAL A 244 -10.24 -6.21 -10.74
C VAL A 244 -11.26 -7.29 -10.38
N SER A 245 -12.36 -7.31 -11.11
CA SER A 245 -13.34 -8.41 -11.14
C SER A 245 -14.16 -8.27 -12.42
N PRO A 246 -14.82 -9.34 -12.88
CA PRO A 246 -15.72 -9.28 -14.03
C PRO A 246 -16.75 -8.15 -13.89
N GLU A 247 -17.33 -7.98 -12.70
CA GLU A 247 -18.28 -6.91 -12.37
C GLU A 247 -17.63 -5.51 -12.42
N ALA A 248 -16.41 -5.37 -11.89
CA ALA A 248 -15.69 -4.09 -11.94
C ALA A 248 -15.34 -3.69 -13.38
N MET A 249 -14.96 -4.64 -14.22
CA MET A 249 -14.63 -4.41 -15.63
C MET A 249 -15.87 -4.05 -16.46
N ASP A 250 -16.99 -4.75 -16.25
CA ASP A 250 -18.25 -4.43 -16.92
C ASP A 250 -18.76 -3.04 -16.51
N ALA A 251 -18.66 -2.70 -15.21
CA ALA A 251 -19.03 -1.38 -14.71
C ALA A 251 -18.13 -0.27 -15.28
N PHE A 252 -16.82 -0.53 -15.40
CA PHE A 252 -15.89 0.40 -16.05
C PHE A 252 -16.27 0.63 -17.51
N GLU A 253 -16.50 -0.42 -18.28
CA GLU A 253 -16.87 -0.30 -19.70
C GLU A 253 -18.18 0.47 -19.89
N ALA A 254 -19.17 0.23 -19.02
CA ALA A 254 -20.43 0.95 -19.04
C ALA A 254 -20.26 2.47 -18.77
N GLU A 255 -19.30 2.85 -17.94
CA GLU A 255 -19.05 4.25 -17.56
C GLU A 255 -18.11 4.97 -18.54
N TYR A 256 -17.01 4.34 -18.95
CA TYR A 256 -15.95 4.95 -19.77
C TYR A 256 -16.16 4.70 -21.28
N GLY A 257 -17.05 3.78 -21.66
CA GLY A 257 -17.41 3.51 -23.05
C GLY A 257 -16.37 2.72 -23.85
N TYR A 258 -15.43 2.05 -23.19
CA TYR A 258 -14.48 1.14 -23.82
C TYR A 258 -14.09 -0.03 -22.90
N ALA A 259 -13.76 -1.16 -23.51
CA ALA A 259 -13.34 -2.38 -22.82
C ALA A 259 -11.85 -2.31 -22.42
N LEU A 260 -11.56 -2.64 -21.16
CA LEU A 260 -10.20 -2.94 -20.72
C LEU A 260 -9.78 -4.35 -21.15
N ARG A 261 -8.50 -4.52 -21.42
CA ARG A 261 -7.87 -5.80 -21.74
C ARG A 261 -7.12 -6.35 -20.53
N ALA A 262 -6.86 -7.65 -20.52
CA ALA A 262 -5.94 -8.24 -19.55
C ALA A 262 -4.54 -7.58 -19.64
N GLU A 263 -4.11 -7.21 -20.85
CA GLU A 263 -2.85 -6.51 -21.07
C GLU A 263 -2.79 -5.11 -20.44
N ASP A 264 -3.93 -4.43 -20.22
CA ASP A 264 -3.96 -3.14 -19.51
C ASP A 264 -3.62 -3.29 -18.01
N PHE A 265 -3.56 -4.53 -17.49
CA PHE A 265 -3.20 -4.84 -16.11
C PHE A 265 -1.85 -5.55 -16.00
N VAL A 266 -1.63 -6.60 -16.79
CA VAL A 266 -0.36 -7.36 -16.70
C VAL A 266 0.82 -6.60 -17.32
N ASP A 267 0.55 -5.67 -18.24
CA ASP A 267 1.53 -4.77 -18.88
C ASP A 267 2.83 -5.50 -19.28
N ALA A 268 2.71 -6.50 -20.16
CA ALA A 268 3.82 -7.36 -20.60
C ALA A 268 4.65 -8.07 -19.50
N GLY A 269 4.10 -8.16 -18.28
CA GLY A 269 4.75 -8.70 -17.08
C GLY A 269 5.32 -7.64 -16.13
N TYR A 270 5.14 -6.36 -16.42
CA TYR A 270 5.49 -5.26 -15.50
C TYR A 270 4.41 -4.97 -14.46
N TYR A 271 3.20 -5.51 -14.65
CA TYR A 271 2.06 -5.36 -13.74
C TYR A 271 1.77 -3.91 -13.35
N ASN A 272 1.85 -2.99 -14.33
CA ASN A 272 1.64 -1.56 -14.13
C ASN A 272 2.49 -0.92 -13.04
N SER A 273 3.70 -1.44 -12.81
CA SER A 273 4.67 -0.87 -11.86
C SER A 273 4.71 0.67 -11.97
N PRO A 274 4.76 1.42 -10.85
CA PRO A 274 4.77 2.89 -10.88
C PRO A 274 6.02 3.46 -11.57
N PHE A 275 7.03 2.64 -11.85
CA PHE A 275 8.19 3.01 -12.66
C PHE A 275 7.85 3.13 -14.14
N ARG A 276 6.75 2.55 -14.62
CA ARG A 276 6.32 2.67 -16.00
C ARG A 276 5.47 3.92 -16.21
N PRO A 277 5.73 4.70 -17.28
CA PRO A 277 4.85 5.80 -17.64
C PRO A 277 3.40 5.28 -17.73
N PRO A 278 2.47 5.84 -16.92
CA PRO A 278 1.13 5.30 -16.83
C PRO A 278 0.38 5.45 -18.15
N SER A 279 -0.27 4.38 -18.58
CA SER A 279 -1.20 4.42 -19.71
C SER A 279 -2.45 5.23 -19.34
N ARG A 280 -3.17 5.70 -20.35
CA ARG A 280 -4.49 6.30 -20.12
C ARG A 280 -5.44 5.31 -19.44
N ALA A 281 -5.42 4.05 -19.86
CA ALA A 281 -6.28 3.01 -19.30
C ALA A 281 -6.04 2.79 -17.80
N LEU A 282 -4.77 2.80 -17.37
CA LEU A 282 -4.43 2.71 -15.95
C LEU A 282 -4.90 3.94 -15.17
N ARG A 283 -4.73 5.15 -15.70
CA ARG A 283 -5.21 6.37 -15.04
C ARG A 283 -6.73 6.37 -14.88
N ASP A 284 -7.44 6.01 -15.95
CA ASP A 284 -8.90 5.89 -15.95
C ASP A 284 -9.35 4.83 -14.93
N TRP A 285 -8.65 3.69 -14.83
CA TRP A 285 -8.92 2.64 -13.84
C TRP A 285 -8.66 3.08 -12.39
N ILE A 286 -7.56 3.78 -12.13
CA ILE A 286 -7.23 4.31 -10.80
C ILE A 286 -8.34 5.24 -10.33
N ASP A 287 -8.77 6.18 -11.17
CA ASP A 287 -9.82 7.14 -10.82
C ASP A 287 -11.20 6.46 -10.63
N PHE A 288 -11.57 5.54 -11.53
CA PHE A 288 -12.78 4.71 -11.39
C PHE A 288 -12.82 3.93 -10.07
N THR A 289 -11.72 3.25 -9.76
CA THR A 289 -11.59 2.44 -8.54
C THR A 289 -11.60 3.34 -7.30
N SER A 290 -10.91 4.48 -7.37
CA SER A 290 -10.81 5.39 -6.24
C SER A 290 -12.13 6.03 -5.87
N ARG A 291 -12.96 6.39 -6.85
CA ARG A 291 -14.33 6.86 -6.58
C ARG A 291 -15.17 5.83 -5.83
N PHE A 292 -15.10 4.57 -6.27
CA PHE A 292 -15.84 3.48 -5.62
C PHE A 292 -15.33 3.24 -4.19
N VAL A 293 -14.02 3.10 -4.02
CA VAL A 293 -13.41 2.86 -2.70
C VAL A 293 -13.71 4.01 -1.75
N ALA A 294 -13.57 5.26 -2.20
CA ALA A 294 -13.85 6.42 -1.36
C ALA A 294 -15.32 6.47 -0.92
N ALA A 295 -16.27 6.19 -1.84
CA ALA A 295 -17.69 6.15 -1.51
C ALA A 295 -18.03 5.06 -0.47
N ARG A 296 -17.48 3.86 -0.63
CA ARG A 296 -17.70 2.74 0.31
C ARG A 296 -17.00 2.96 1.65
N ALA A 297 -15.76 3.42 1.64
CA ALA A 297 -15.02 3.74 2.85
C ALA A 297 -15.75 4.84 3.65
N LYS A 298 -16.29 5.86 2.97
CA LYS A 298 -17.13 6.89 3.60
C LYS A 298 -18.31 6.29 4.36
N GLU A 299 -19.03 5.34 3.78
CA GLU A 299 -20.17 4.71 4.46
C GLU A 299 -19.76 3.98 5.76
N LEU A 300 -18.58 3.33 5.78
CA LEU A 300 -18.05 2.70 6.98
C LEU A 300 -17.61 3.74 8.02
N VAL A 301 -16.95 4.81 7.58
CA VAL A 301 -16.54 5.92 8.46
C VAL A 301 -17.75 6.61 9.07
N ASP A 302 -18.76 6.95 8.27
CA ASP A 302 -20.01 7.55 8.76
C ASP A 302 -20.72 6.63 9.77
N LEU A 303 -20.66 5.31 9.59
CA LEU A 303 -21.19 4.34 10.57
C LEU A 303 -20.40 4.37 11.88
N VAL A 304 -19.07 4.42 11.84
CA VAL A 304 -18.21 4.56 13.03
C VAL A 304 -18.52 5.87 13.77
N HIS A 305 -18.59 6.98 13.04
CA HIS A 305 -18.94 8.30 13.59
C HIS A 305 -20.34 8.32 14.21
N SER A 306 -21.31 7.62 13.61
CA SER A 306 -22.67 7.52 14.16
C SER A 306 -22.72 6.87 15.54
N ARG A 307 -21.67 6.12 15.92
CA ARG A 307 -21.50 5.50 17.24
C ARG A 307 -20.57 6.30 18.16
N GLY A 308 -20.18 7.52 17.76
CA GLY A 308 -19.36 8.43 18.56
C GLY A 308 -17.88 8.06 18.64
N ARG A 309 -17.39 7.25 17.69
CA ARG A 309 -15.99 6.78 17.63
C ARG A 309 -15.25 7.44 16.48
N GLN A 310 -13.92 7.40 16.52
CA GLN A 310 -13.07 7.87 15.43
C GLN A 310 -12.72 6.74 14.46
N ALA A 311 -12.54 7.08 13.20
CA ALA A 311 -12.11 6.20 12.14
C ALA A 311 -10.69 6.54 11.69
N MET A 312 -9.79 5.57 11.81
CA MET A 312 -8.40 5.68 11.42
C MET A 312 -8.09 4.68 10.30
N MET A 313 -7.40 5.12 9.26
CA MET A 313 -6.92 4.26 8.18
C MET A 313 -5.46 3.89 8.38
N PHE A 314 -5.10 2.61 8.21
CA PHE A 314 -3.72 2.21 8.02
C PHE A 314 -3.26 2.45 6.57
N LEU A 315 -2.14 3.14 6.38
CA LEU A 315 -1.50 3.30 5.08
C LEU A 315 -0.64 2.07 4.75
N GLY A 316 -1.31 1.02 4.26
CA GLY A 316 -0.72 -0.27 3.90
C GLY A 316 -1.81 -1.31 3.65
N ASP A 317 -1.44 -2.58 3.44
CA ASP A 317 -2.39 -3.69 3.23
C ASP A 317 -3.45 -3.37 2.16
N ASN A 318 -4.74 -3.38 2.53
CA ASN A 318 -5.89 -3.14 1.64
C ASN A 318 -6.17 -1.66 1.36
N TRP A 319 -5.14 -0.86 1.03
CA TRP A 319 -5.24 0.59 0.83
C TRP A 319 -5.50 1.04 -0.62
N ILE A 320 -5.49 0.13 -1.59
CA ILE A 320 -5.60 0.49 -3.01
C ILE A 320 -6.96 1.13 -3.30
N GLY A 321 -6.94 2.23 -4.05
CA GLY A 321 -8.11 3.07 -4.35
C GLY A 321 -8.43 4.12 -3.28
N THR A 322 -7.79 4.10 -2.09
CA THR A 322 -7.97 5.21 -1.13
C THR A 322 -7.30 6.49 -1.63
N GLU A 323 -6.10 6.34 -2.20
CA GLU A 323 -5.29 7.39 -2.82
C GLU A 323 -5.19 8.66 -1.93
N PRO A 324 -4.41 8.65 -0.83
CA PRO A 324 -4.34 9.77 0.14
C PRO A 324 -3.99 11.14 -0.43
N TYR A 325 -3.30 11.17 -1.57
CA TYR A 325 -2.95 12.40 -2.30
C TYR A 325 -3.81 12.61 -3.56
N GLY A 326 -4.81 11.77 -3.75
CA GLY A 326 -5.79 11.84 -4.82
C GLY A 326 -7.00 12.73 -4.46
N PRO A 327 -7.81 13.09 -5.46
CA PRO A 327 -8.88 14.07 -5.29
C PRO A 327 -10.06 13.57 -4.43
N HIS A 328 -10.24 12.26 -4.31
CA HIS A 328 -11.40 11.67 -3.63
C HIS A 328 -11.16 11.37 -2.14
N PHE A 329 -9.91 11.38 -1.68
CA PHE A 329 -9.55 10.92 -0.33
C PHE A 329 -10.23 11.70 0.79
N ALA A 330 -10.24 13.03 0.71
CA ALA A 330 -10.88 13.88 1.72
C ALA A 330 -12.39 13.60 1.85
N SER A 331 -13.05 13.05 0.82
CA SER A 331 -14.46 12.71 0.87
C SER A 331 -14.77 11.51 1.78
N ILE A 332 -13.76 10.69 2.10
CA ILE A 332 -13.91 9.54 3.00
C ILE A 332 -14.25 10.01 4.42
N GLY A 333 -13.71 11.17 4.85
CA GLY A 333 -13.99 11.75 6.17
C GLY A 333 -13.22 11.09 7.33
N LEU A 334 -12.06 10.50 7.06
CA LEU A 334 -11.20 9.89 8.09
C LEU A 334 -10.74 10.93 9.13
N ASP A 335 -10.72 10.53 10.39
CA ASP A 335 -10.13 11.35 11.46
C ASP A 335 -8.59 11.30 11.39
N ALA A 336 -8.06 10.13 11.05
CA ALA A 336 -6.63 9.89 11.08
C ALA A 336 -6.11 8.92 10.02
N VAL A 337 -4.84 9.10 9.65
CA VAL A 337 -4.05 8.09 8.94
C VAL A 337 -2.87 7.69 9.79
N VAL A 338 -2.71 6.39 9.99
CA VAL A 338 -1.51 5.79 10.59
C VAL A 338 -0.73 5.03 9.52
N GLY A 339 0.59 5.20 9.47
CA GLY A 339 1.43 4.44 8.53
C GLY A 339 2.70 3.92 9.16
N SER A 340 3.41 3.06 8.44
CA SER A 340 4.77 2.64 8.79
C SER A 340 5.76 3.67 8.26
N ALA A 341 6.78 4.04 9.05
CA ALA A 341 7.91 4.80 8.52
C ALA A 341 9.22 4.04 8.78
N GLY A 342 10.03 3.92 7.73
CA GLY A 342 11.39 3.38 7.79
C GLY A 342 12.44 4.36 7.27
N SER A 343 12.06 5.58 6.94
CA SER A 343 12.94 6.62 6.39
C SER A 343 12.31 8.02 6.55
N ALA A 344 13.07 9.07 6.25
CA ALA A 344 12.54 10.43 6.22
C ALA A 344 11.44 10.58 5.14
N ALA A 345 11.65 9.99 3.95
CA ALA A 345 10.67 10.04 2.86
C ALA A 345 9.35 9.32 3.23
N THR A 346 9.42 8.14 3.85
CA THR A 346 8.21 7.42 4.31
C THR A 346 7.54 8.09 5.51
N THR A 347 8.29 8.86 6.30
CA THR A 347 7.69 9.75 7.31
C THR A 347 6.88 10.86 6.64
N ARG A 348 7.44 11.51 5.61
CA ARG A 348 6.74 12.57 4.85
C ARG A 348 5.57 12.04 4.03
N LEU A 349 5.64 10.81 3.55
CA LEU A 349 4.50 10.10 2.95
C LEU A 349 3.27 10.13 3.85
N ILE A 350 3.46 10.09 5.18
CA ILE A 350 2.38 10.08 6.16
C ILE A 350 2.08 11.50 6.65
N SER A 351 3.10 12.28 7.04
CA SER A 351 2.89 13.61 7.62
C SER A 351 2.41 14.68 6.63
N ASP A 352 2.55 14.46 5.32
CA ASP A 352 2.06 15.39 4.30
C ASP A 352 0.65 15.03 3.79
N ILE A 353 0.00 13.97 4.30
CA ILE A 353 -1.33 13.57 3.83
C ILE A 353 -2.34 14.69 4.10
N PRO A 354 -3.00 15.23 3.05
CA PRO A 354 -4.01 16.25 3.23
C PRO A 354 -5.34 15.65 3.68
N GLY A 355 -6.20 16.48 4.29
CA GLY A 355 -7.60 16.13 4.53
C GLY A 355 -7.87 15.23 5.73
N VAL A 356 -6.90 15.06 6.63
CA VAL A 356 -7.08 14.40 7.94
C VAL A 356 -6.54 15.28 9.06
N GLU A 357 -7.11 15.16 10.25
CA GLU A 357 -6.72 15.96 11.41
C GLU A 357 -5.50 15.38 12.13
N CYS A 358 -5.33 14.06 12.06
CA CYS A 358 -4.24 13.36 12.76
C CYS A 358 -3.46 12.44 11.82
N THR A 359 -2.14 12.63 11.78
CA THR A 359 -1.22 11.68 11.14
C THR A 359 -0.36 11.01 12.20
N GLU A 360 -0.33 9.68 12.20
CA GLU A 360 0.40 8.84 13.15
C GLU A 360 1.44 7.98 12.43
N VAL A 361 2.66 7.90 12.98
CA VAL A 361 3.66 6.92 12.52
C VAL A 361 3.78 5.79 13.52
N ARG A 362 3.51 4.57 13.06
CA ARG A 362 3.92 3.34 13.72
C ARG A 362 5.37 3.04 13.33
N PHE A 363 6.29 3.33 14.24
CA PHE A 363 7.72 3.17 14.05
C PHE A 363 8.14 1.70 13.91
N LEU A 364 9.22 1.51 13.16
CA LEU A 364 9.99 0.27 13.10
C LEU A 364 11.09 0.28 14.19
N PRO A 365 11.65 -0.89 14.56
CA PRO A 365 11.27 -2.22 14.09
C PRO A 365 9.89 -2.66 14.61
N TYR A 366 9.16 -3.39 13.78
CA TYR A 366 7.94 -4.08 14.22
C TYR A 366 8.36 -5.21 15.16
N PHE A 367 7.59 -5.48 16.22
CA PHE A 367 7.98 -6.45 17.26
C PHE A 367 7.75 -7.88 16.78
N PHE A 368 8.55 -8.29 15.80
CA PHE A 368 8.51 -9.57 15.11
C PHE A 368 9.83 -10.34 15.26
N PRO A 369 9.81 -11.68 15.13
CA PRO A 369 11.00 -12.53 15.33
C PRO A 369 12.14 -12.31 14.34
N ASP A 370 11.88 -11.63 13.21
CA ASP A 370 12.91 -11.31 12.21
C ASP A 370 13.95 -10.30 12.73
N VAL A 371 13.53 -9.36 13.58
CA VAL A 371 14.42 -8.37 14.23
C VAL A 371 14.65 -8.69 15.71
N PHE A 372 13.60 -9.11 16.41
CA PHE A 372 13.66 -9.42 17.83
C PHE A 372 13.98 -10.91 18.03
N ASN A 373 15.23 -11.26 17.78
CA ASN A 373 15.76 -12.59 18.05
C ASN A 373 17.16 -12.47 18.67
N HIS A 374 17.56 -13.51 19.41
CA HIS A 374 18.89 -13.59 20.02
C HIS A 374 19.97 -14.09 19.06
N ASP A 375 19.66 -14.28 17.77
CA ASP A 375 20.57 -14.79 16.73
C ASP A 375 20.98 -13.67 15.76
N GLY A 376 21.53 -12.59 16.32
CA GLY A 376 22.07 -11.47 15.54
C GLY A 376 21.08 -10.35 15.22
N GLY A 377 19.87 -10.39 15.78
CA GLY A 377 18.94 -9.26 15.78
C GLY A 377 19.52 -8.01 16.48
N ASP A 378 19.27 -6.83 15.92
CA ASP A 378 19.68 -5.53 16.49
C ASP A 378 18.49 -4.54 16.55
N PRO A 379 17.55 -4.74 17.48
CA PRO A 379 16.38 -3.86 17.60
C PRO A 379 16.76 -2.43 18.02
N VAL A 380 17.84 -2.25 18.79
CA VAL A 380 18.30 -0.92 19.24
C VAL A 380 18.91 -0.13 18.08
N GLY A 381 19.79 -0.75 17.29
CA GLY A 381 20.38 -0.13 16.11
C GLY A 381 19.31 0.29 15.11
N GLN A 382 18.37 -0.60 14.80
CA GLN A 382 17.25 -0.28 13.92
C GLN A 382 16.38 0.87 14.46
N ALA A 383 16.03 0.86 15.75
CA ALA A 383 15.26 1.95 16.36
C ALA A 383 15.97 3.31 16.22
N ASN A 384 17.30 3.34 16.36
CA ASN A 384 18.08 4.55 16.17
C ASN A 384 18.09 5.03 14.71
N ASP A 385 18.31 4.14 13.75
CA ASP A 385 18.32 4.50 12.32
C ASP A 385 16.98 5.07 11.88
N PHE A 386 15.87 4.42 12.29
CA PHE A 386 14.52 4.87 11.97
C PHE A 386 14.16 6.18 12.68
N TRP A 387 14.53 6.34 13.95
CA TRP A 387 14.28 7.58 14.67
C TRP A 387 15.07 8.74 14.07
N LEU A 388 16.37 8.59 13.81
CA LEU A 388 17.21 9.66 13.26
C LEU A 388 16.72 10.10 11.88
N SER A 389 16.33 9.15 11.03
CA SER A 389 15.79 9.41 9.70
C SER A 389 14.42 10.08 9.76
N SER A 390 13.51 9.61 10.61
CA SER A 390 12.17 10.18 10.73
C SER A 390 12.17 11.54 11.44
N ARG A 391 12.99 11.71 12.48
CA ARG A 391 13.08 12.94 13.29
C ARG A 391 13.38 14.17 12.44
N ARG A 392 14.29 14.06 11.48
CA ARG A 392 14.60 15.18 10.56
C ARG A 392 13.44 15.54 9.63
N ALA A 393 12.57 14.59 9.29
CA ALA A 393 11.33 14.86 8.55
C ALA A 393 10.24 15.44 9.47
N ILE A 394 10.07 14.90 10.67
CA ILE A 394 9.10 15.38 11.68
C ILE A 394 9.33 16.85 12.01
N VAL A 395 10.59 17.26 12.16
CA VAL A 395 10.91 18.69 12.38
C VAL A 395 10.40 19.56 11.24
N ARG A 396 10.41 19.09 10.00
CA ARG A 396 9.90 19.84 8.83
C ARG A 396 8.39 19.80 8.75
N ARG A 397 7.78 18.64 8.97
CA ARG A 397 6.36 18.37 8.86
C ARG A 397 5.95 17.48 10.03
N PRO A 398 5.46 18.09 11.13
CA PRO A 398 5.14 17.39 12.35
C PRO A 398 4.13 16.27 12.15
N LEU A 399 4.25 15.25 12.98
CA LEU A 399 3.22 14.23 13.18
C LEU A 399 2.47 14.55 14.46
N GLU A 400 1.19 14.20 14.51
CA GLU A 400 0.42 14.33 15.74
C GLU A 400 0.80 13.23 16.74
N ARG A 401 1.06 12.02 16.26
CA ARG A 401 1.28 10.85 17.11
C ARG A 401 2.39 9.94 16.57
N MET A 402 2.97 9.18 17.48
CA MET A 402 3.85 8.06 17.17
C MET A 402 3.37 6.80 17.88
N GLY A 403 3.88 5.65 17.49
CA GLY A 403 3.61 4.40 18.18
C GLY A 403 4.50 3.26 17.71
N TYR A 404 4.27 2.07 18.26
CA TYR A 404 4.91 0.83 17.85
C TYR A 404 3.85 -0.22 17.50
N GLY A 405 4.27 -1.39 17.03
CA GLY A 405 3.35 -2.49 16.76
C GLY A 405 4.06 -3.85 16.80
N GLY A 406 3.28 -4.93 16.88
CA GLY A 406 3.77 -6.31 16.96
C GLY A 406 3.50 -6.93 18.33
N TYR A 407 4.26 -7.98 18.68
CA TYR A 407 4.12 -8.71 19.94
C TYR A 407 4.92 -8.05 21.07
N VAL A 408 4.23 -7.53 22.07
CA VAL A 408 4.87 -6.85 23.22
C VAL A 408 5.74 -7.82 24.02
N SER A 409 5.30 -9.08 24.18
CA SER A 409 6.07 -10.10 24.89
C SER A 409 7.47 -10.25 24.32
N LEU A 410 7.62 -10.12 23.00
CA LEU A 410 8.89 -10.24 22.30
C LEU A 410 9.80 -9.02 22.53
N ALA A 411 9.24 -7.81 22.47
CA ALA A 411 10.00 -6.59 22.75
C ALA A 411 10.53 -6.52 24.19
N LEU A 412 9.77 -7.07 25.15
CA LEU A 412 10.15 -7.12 26.57
C LEU A 412 11.39 -7.98 26.85
N GLU A 413 11.75 -8.90 25.94
CA GLU A 413 12.99 -9.68 26.04
C GLU A 413 14.26 -8.83 25.78
N PHE A 414 14.08 -7.59 25.29
CA PHE A 414 15.16 -6.68 24.91
C PHE A 414 15.09 -5.37 25.74
N PRO A 415 15.55 -5.37 27.00
CA PRO A 415 15.42 -4.22 27.90
C PRO A 415 16.13 -2.95 27.40
N ASP A 416 17.25 -3.09 26.69
CA ASP A 416 17.96 -1.95 26.08
C ASP A 416 17.12 -1.28 24.98
N PHE A 417 16.35 -2.07 24.22
CA PHE A 417 15.39 -1.55 23.24
C PHE A 417 14.25 -0.81 23.95
N VAL A 418 13.67 -1.39 25.00
CA VAL A 418 12.60 -0.76 25.77
C VAL A 418 13.06 0.58 26.38
N ALA A 419 14.27 0.62 26.92
CA ALA A 419 14.88 1.85 27.43
C ALA A 419 15.03 2.91 26.32
N ARG A 420 15.54 2.52 25.14
CA ARG A 420 15.69 3.44 24.02
C ARG A 420 14.35 3.92 23.46
N ALA A 421 13.34 3.06 23.38
CA ALA A 421 11.99 3.43 22.98
C ALA A 421 11.40 4.50 23.92
N ALA A 422 11.63 4.38 25.24
CA ALA A 422 11.20 5.39 26.20
C ALA A 422 11.86 6.76 25.96
N GLU A 423 13.15 6.77 25.61
CA GLU A 423 13.86 8.01 25.24
C GLU A 423 13.30 8.62 23.95
N ILE A 424 13.06 7.80 22.91
CA ILE A 424 12.48 8.24 21.64
C ILE A 424 11.10 8.87 21.85
N CYS A 425 10.23 8.22 22.63
CA CYS A 425 8.91 8.75 22.97
C CYS A 425 9.01 10.12 23.67
N GLN A 426 10.00 10.30 24.55
CA GLN A 426 10.23 11.59 25.20
C GLN A 426 10.79 12.64 24.23
N GLU A 427 11.75 12.27 23.37
CA GLU A 427 12.29 13.18 22.35
C GLU A 427 11.19 13.66 21.38
N PHE A 428 10.26 12.78 21.00
CA PHE A 428 9.11 13.13 20.15
C PHE A 428 8.21 14.19 20.80
N ARG A 429 7.86 14.00 22.08
CA ARG A 429 7.07 14.99 22.83
C ARG A 429 7.83 16.30 23.03
N ASP A 430 9.13 16.22 23.36
CA ASP A 430 9.97 17.41 23.51
C ASP A 430 10.01 18.24 22.21
N ILE A 431 10.06 17.62 21.03
CA ILE A 431 9.98 18.32 19.74
C ILE A 431 8.65 19.05 19.59
N HIS A 432 7.54 18.37 19.88
CA HIS A 432 6.20 18.96 19.80
C HIS A 432 6.07 20.15 20.76
N ASP A 433 6.40 19.96 22.03
CA ASP A 433 6.25 20.97 23.08
C ASP A 433 7.16 22.17 22.88
N LEU A 434 8.40 21.96 22.44
CA LEU A 434 9.35 23.04 22.15
C LEU A 434 9.00 23.82 20.88
N SER A 435 8.42 23.16 19.88
CA SER A 435 7.99 23.85 18.65
C SER A 435 6.83 24.81 18.91
N GLY A 436 6.00 24.53 19.93
CA GLY A 436 4.78 25.29 20.20
C GLY A 436 3.82 25.35 19.01
N GLY A 437 3.84 24.34 18.14
CA GLY A 437 3.06 24.29 16.90
C GLY A 437 3.60 25.20 15.77
N GLN A 438 4.79 25.77 15.92
CA GLN A 438 5.41 26.57 14.87
C GLN A 438 6.18 25.69 13.88
N GLU A 439 5.93 25.89 12.59
CA GLU A 439 6.76 25.28 11.54
C GLU A 439 8.17 25.91 11.53
N PRO A 440 9.23 25.12 11.29
CA PRO A 440 10.57 25.66 11.16
C PRO A 440 10.68 26.56 9.94
N TRP A 441 11.69 27.44 9.93
CA TRP A 441 11.99 28.22 8.74
C TRP A 441 12.32 27.33 7.52
N CYS A 442 11.69 27.67 6.39
CA CYS A 442 11.97 27.12 5.06
C CYS A 442 12.49 28.24 4.13
N ALA A 443 13.24 27.84 3.10
CA ALA A 443 13.65 28.76 2.05
C ALA A 443 12.42 29.46 1.41
N PRO A 444 12.56 30.69 0.88
CA PRO A 444 11.44 31.48 0.36
C PRO A 444 10.93 31.01 -1.01
N PHE A 445 11.24 29.77 -1.41
CA PHE A 445 10.82 29.16 -2.66
C PHE A 445 10.49 27.68 -2.45
N THR A 446 9.63 27.15 -3.30
CA THR A 446 9.27 25.73 -3.31
C THR A 446 10.23 24.94 -4.20
N VAL A 447 10.59 23.73 -3.77
CA VAL A 447 11.27 22.73 -4.58
C VAL A 447 10.22 21.82 -5.21
N GLY A 448 10.09 21.85 -6.53
CA GLY A 448 9.25 20.96 -7.29
C GLY A 448 9.97 19.65 -7.62
N ILE A 449 9.28 18.51 -7.52
CA ILE A 449 9.69 17.24 -8.12
C ILE A 449 8.74 16.95 -9.27
N VAL A 450 9.25 16.85 -10.50
CA VAL A 450 8.44 16.58 -11.69
C VAL A 450 8.61 15.14 -12.17
N ASN A 451 7.48 14.45 -12.40
CA ASN A 451 7.42 13.10 -12.95
C ASN A 451 6.04 12.86 -13.62
N SER A 452 5.73 11.65 -14.08
CA SER A 452 4.43 11.35 -14.72
C SER A 452 3.25 11.30 -13.75
N TRP A 453 3.47 11.13 -12.46
CA TRP A 453 2.41 10.94 -11.46
C TRP A 453 2.02 12.22 -10.73
N GLY A 454 2.97 13.13 -10.51
CA GLY A 454 2.75 14.37 -9.76
C GLY A 454 2.26 14.12 -8.34
N ALA A 455 1.32 14.95 -7.89
CA ALA A 455 0.83 14.95 -6.51
C ALA A 455 0.30 13.59 -6.05
N LEU A 456 -0.33 12.81 -6.93
CA LEU A 456 -0.90 11.50 -6.63
C LEU A 456 0.12 10.50 -6.03
N ARG A 457 1.42 10.68 -6.32
CA ARG A 457 2.51 9.85 -5.79
C ARG A 457 3.50 10.68 -4.95
N SER A 458 3.01 11.67 -4.23
CA SER A 458 3.82 12.49 -3.31
C SER A 458 4.51 11.61 -2.27
N TRP A 459 5.85 11.67 -2.21
CA TRP A 459 6.74 10.82 -1.39
C TRP A 459 6.69 9.31 -1.67
N GLN A 460 6.00 8.90 -2.72
CA GLN A 460 5.78 7.49 -3.10
C GLN A 460 6.72 7.04 -4.23
N THR A 461 7.38 7.96 -4.92
CA THR A 461 8.22 7.63 -6.09
C THR A 461 9.45 6.82 -5.73
N HIS A 462 9.96 6.02 -6.68
CA HIS A 462 11.15 5.20 -6.54
C HIS A 462 11.04 4.08 -5.47
N MET A 463 9.82 3.67 -5.14
CA MET A 463 9.51 2.61 -4.19
C MET A 463 8.81 1.45 -4.90
N VAL A 464 9.12 0.22 -4.49
CA VAL A 464 8.48 -1.01 -5.00
C VAL A 464 7.67 -1.65 -3.87
N ALA A 465 8.35 -2.17 -2.85
CA ALA A 465 7.79 -2.49 -1.55
C ALA A 465 8.08 -1.35 -0.57
N HIS A 466 7.22 -1.24 0.44
CA HIS A 466 7.25 -0.15 1.39
C HIS A 466 8.52 -0.16 2.27
N ALA A 467 9.19 1.00 2.35
CA ALA A 467 10.35 1.25 3.23
C ALA A 467 11.53 0.27 3.08
N GLN A 468 11.72 -0.31 1.90
CA GLN A 468 12.84 -1.19 1.60
C GLN A 468 13.91 -0.49 0.75
N TRP A 469 15.17 -0.89 0.95
CA TRP A 469 16.29 -0.40 0.15
C TRP A 469 16.46 -1.21 -1.13
N TYR A 470 16.64 -0.53 -2.26
CA TYR A 470 16.80 -1.16 -3.57
C TYR A 470 18.05 -0.67 -4.30
N LYS A 471 18.96 -1.58 -4.61
CA LYS A 471 20.15 -1.27 -5.44
C LYS A 471 19.77 -0.59 -6.77
N ALA A 472 18.64 -0.94 -7.36
CA ALA A 472 18.22 -0.43 -8.66
C ALA A 472 17.76 1.05 -8.65
N CYS A 473 17.27 1.57 -7.52
CA CYS A 473 16.72 2.93 -7.44
C CYS A 473 17.18 3.75 -6.23
N TYR A 474 18.08 3.24 -5.37
CA TYR A 474 18.53 3.97 -4.18
C TYR A 474 19.13 5.36 -4.49
N THR A 475 19.78 5.52 -5.65
CA THR A 475 20.32 6.81 -6.08
C THR A 475 19.24 7.88 -6.22
N TYR A 476 18.07 7.51 -6.77
CA TYR A 476 16.95 8.43 -6.97
C TYR A 476 16.11 8.58 -5.71
N ALA A 477 15.87 7.48 -4.97
CA ALA A 477 15.22 7.53 -3.66
C ALA A 477 16.01 8.42 -2.68
N GLY A 478 17.34 8.46 -2.79
CA GLY A 478 18.22 9.34 -2.01
C GLY A 478 17.94 10.84 -2.23
N VAL A 479 17.38 11.24 -3.37
CA VAL A 479 16.94 12.63 -3.62
C VAL A 479 15.75 12.96 -2.72
N LEU A 480 14.72 12.11 -2.70
CA LEU A 480 13.55 12.28 -1.84
C LEU A 480 13.96 12.20 -0.37
N GLU A 481 14.75 11.19 0.00
CA GLU A 481 15.24 11.03 1.37
C GLU A 481 16.00 12.28 1.82
N SER A 482 16.84 12.87 0.97
CA SER A 482 17.51 14.13 1.28
C SER A 482 16.51 15.28 1.49
N LEU A 483 15.59 15.50 0.54
CA LEU A 483 14.62 16.59 0.59
C LEU A 483 13.69 16.52 1.80
N ALA A 484 13.31 15.32 2.24
CA ALA A 484 12.35 15.10 3.32
C ALA A 484 12.69 15.83 4.63
N GLY A 485 13.97 16.01 4.94
CA GLY A 485 14.45 16.70 6.14
C GLY A 485 15.18 18.04 5.90
N LEU A 486 15.25 18.52 4.65
CA LEU A 486 15.86 19.81 4.31
C LEU A 486 14.86 20.97 4.50
N PRO A 487 15.31 22.22 4.69
CA PRO A 487 14.45 23.38 4.94
C PRO A 487 13.79 23.91 3.66
N PHE A 488 13.06 23.04 2.96
CA PHE A 488 12.34 23.37 1.73
C PHE A 488 10.89 22.92 1.83
N THR A 489 9.98 23.76 1.33
CA THR A 489 8.66 23.28 0.91
C THR A 489 8.86 22.45 -0.35
N VAL A 490 8.29 21.25 -0.38
CA VAL A 490 8.42 20.31 -1.50
C VAL A 490 7.04 20.10 -2.11
N ARG A 491 6.94 20.17 -3.44
CA ARG A 491 5.71 19.90 -4.20
C ARG A 491 5.99 18.90 -5.30
N PHE A 492 5.06 17.98 -5.55
CA PHE A 492 5.16 17.03 -6.65
C PHE A 492 4.27 17.50 -7.80
N LEU A 493 4.82 17.54 -9.02
CA LEU A 493 4.17 18.01 -10.23
C LEU A 493 4.17 16.90 -11.28
N SER A 494 3.05 16.78 -11.99
CA SER A 494 2.99 15.94 -13.18
C SER A 494 3.58 16.67 -14.39
N PHE A 495 4.04 15.93 -15.40
CA PHE A 495 4.37 16.56 -16.69
C PHE A 495 3.16 17.19 -17.36
N ASP A 496 1.97 16.61 -17.17
CA ASP A 496 0.71 17.16 -17.69
C ASP A 496 0.43 18.55 -17.08
N GLU A 497 0.60 18.72 -15.77
CA GLU A 497 0.50 20.04 -15.12
C GLU A 497 1.46 21.08 -15.73
N VAL A 498 2.71 20.68 -16.02
CA VAL A 498 3.72 21.58 -16.62
C VAL A 498 3.38 21.90 -18.08
N LEU A 499 2.84 20.94 -18.83
CA LEU A 499 2.42 21.14 -20.21
C LEU A 499 1.20 22.07 -20.32
N ASP A 500 0.26 21.96 -19.39
CA ASP A 500 -0.98 22.72 -19.41
C ASP A 500 -0.81 24.14 -18.87
N GLY A 501 -0.02 24.32 -17.81
CA GLY A 501 0.10 25.59 -17.08
C GLY A 501 1.49 26.22 -17.04
N GLY A 502 2.52 25.52 -17.52
CA GLY A 502 3.91 25.87 -17.24
C GLY A 502 4.32 25.53 -15.80
N VAL A 503 5.57 25.85 -15.45
CA VAL A 503 6.05 25.66 -14.06
C VAL A 503 5.42 26.71 -13.15
N PRO A 504 4.78 26.34 -12.02
CA PRO A 504 4.15 27.30 -11.10
C PRO A 504 5.15 28.37 -10.59
N GLU A 505 4.66 29.59 -10.37
CA GLU A 505 5.50 30.75 -10.02
C GLU A 505 6.22 30.63 -8.67
N ASP A 506 5.68 29.84 -7.73
CA ASP A 506 6.28 29.61 -6.41
C ASP A 506 7.44 28.60 -6.44
N ILE A 507 7.58 27.84 -7.53
CA ILE A 507 8.68 26.90 -7.72
C ILE A 507 9.95 27.68 -8.09
N GLY A 508 10.95 27.63 -7.22
CA GLY A 508 12.28 28.17 -7.49
C GLY A 508 13.22 27.14 -8.12
N VAL A 509 13.07 25.86 -7.75
CA VAL A 509 13.87 24.75 -8.27
C VAL A 509 12.96 23.60 -8.65
N LEU A 510 13.14 23.04 -9.85
CA LEU A 510 12.46 21.86 -10.33
C LEU A 510 13.47 20.72 -10.45
N ILE A 511 13.14 19.56 -9.90
CA ILE A 511 13.98 18.35 -9.92
C ILE A 511 13.27 17.30 -10.76
N ASN A 512 13.97 16.77 -11.75
CA ASN A 512 13.58 15.57 -12.47
C ASN A 512 14.61 14.48 -12.19
N ALA A 513 14.20 13.39 -11.54
CA ALA A 513 15.10 12.35 -11.08
C ALA A 513 14.54 10.98 -11.49
N GLY A 514 15.33 10.18 -12.21
CA GLY A 514 14.92 8.84 -12.58
C GLY A 514 15.68 8.27 -13.78
N ALA A 515 15.66 6.94 -13.90
CA ALA A 515 16.26 6.26 -15.05
C ALA A 515 15.49 6.59 -16.35
N ALA A 516 16.18 6.59 -17.48
CA ALA A 516 15.57 6.82 -18.80
C ALA A 516 14.38 5.88 -19.04
N ALA A 517 13.36 6.37 -19.74
CA ALA A 517 12.12 5.65 -20.08
C ALA A 517 11.24 5.22 -18.89
N THR A 518 11.48 5.75 -17.68
CA THR A 518 10.60 5.54 -16.52
C THR A 518 9.58 6.69 -16.37
N ALA A 519 8.52 6.44 -15.60
CA ALA A 519 7.57 7.48 -15.17
C ALA A 519 8.25 8.64 -14.44
N PHE A 520 9.37 8.37 -13.75
CA PHE A 520 10.04 9.36 -12.94
C PHE A 520 10.90 10.31 -13.77
N SER A 521 11.58 9.83 -14.82
CA SER A 521 12.24 10.69 -15.80
C SER A 521 11.27 11.26 -16.84
N GLY A 522 10.15 10.60 -17.12
CA GLY A 522 9.08 11.04 -18.02
C GLY A 522 8.95 10.27 -19.32
N GLY A 523 9.95 9.46 -19.68
CA GLY A 523 9.94 8.61 -20.87
C GLY A 523 9.49 9.36 -22.14
N PRO A 524 8.37 8.97 -22.78
CA PRO A 524 7.94 9.53 -24.07
C PRO A 524 7.50 11.00 -24.02
N VAL A 525 7.23 11.57 -22.83
CA VAL A 525 6.72 12.95 -22.74
C VAL A 525 7.71 14.00 -23.26
N TRP A 526 9.01 13.68 -23.25
CA TRP A 526 10.07 14.55 -23.78
C TRP A 526 10.03 14.71 -25.30
N ASP A 527 9.28 13.86 -26.01
CA ASP A 527 9.06 13.99 -27.46
C ASP A 527 8.09 15.13 -27.79
N ASP A 528 7.32 15.63 -26.81
CA ASP A 528 6.50 16.84 -26.97
C ASP A 528 7.37 18.10 -26.82
N PRO A 529 7.60 18.89 -27.89
CA PRO A 529 8.47 20.06 -27.83
C PRO A 529 7.97 21.13 -26.85
N ARG A 530 6.67 21.15 -26.53
CA ARG A 530 6.07 22.11 -25.59
C ARG A 530 6.68 21.97 -24.20
N LEU A 531 7.01 20.76 -23.76
CA LEU A 531 7.64 20.54 -22.45
C LEU A 531 9.03 21.20 -22.41
N ALA A 532 9.85 20.93 -23.43
CA ALA A 532 11.19 21.51 -23.51
C ALA A 532 11.15 23.04 -23.63
N GLU A 533 10.21 23.59 -24.38
CA GLU A 533 9.98 25.03 -24.49
C GLU A 533 9.58 25.65 -23.15
N ALA A 534 8.59 25.07 -22.45
CA ALA A 534 8.12 25.54 -21.15
C ALA A 534 9.26 25.57 -20.12
N LEU A 535 10.03 24.49 -20.01
CA LEU A 535 11.14 24.37 -19.08
C LEU A 535 12.29 25.33 -19.44
N ARG A 536 12.69 25.42 -20.71
CA ARG A 536 13.75 26.35 -21.15
C ARG A 536 13.34 27.80 -20.91
N ALA A 537 12.10 28.17 -21.20
CA ALA A 537 11.60 29.52 -20.98
C ALA A 537 11.54 29.87 -19.49
N TRP A 538 11.14 28.93 -18.63
CA TRP A 538 11.14 29.10 -17.17
C TRP A 538 12.58 29.25 -16.61
N VAL A 539 13.52 28.39 -17.04
CA VAL A 539 14.94 28.51 -16.65
C VAL A 539 15.54 29.84 -17.10
N ALA A 540 15.24 30.29 -18.33
CA ALA A 540 15.71 31.58 -18.84
C ALA A 540 15.20 32.79 -18.03
N ARG A 541 14.09 32.64 -17.29
CA ARG A 541 13.56 33.66 -16.37
C ARG A 541 14.11 33.55 -14.94
N GLY A 542 15.03 32.61 -14.68
CA GLY A 542 15.72 32.47 -13.39
C GLY A 542 15.37 31.21 -12.60
N GLY A 543 14.54 30.31 -13.13
CA GLY A 543 14.26 29.03 -12.50
C GLY A 543 15.47 28.07 -12.51
N GLY A 544 15.62 27.25 -11.48
CA GLY A 544 16.66 26.21 -11.41
C GLY A 544 16.15 24.83 -11.82
N LEU A 545 16.72 24.21 -12.85
CA LEU A 545 16.39 22.82 -13.22
C LEU A 545 17.55 21.88 -12.84
N ILE A 546 17.25 20.83 -12.07
CA ILE A 546 18.20 19.78 -11.70
C ILE A 546 17.72 18.45 -12.30
N GLY A 547 18.53 17.85 -13.17
CA GLY A 547 18.34 16.49 -13.67
C GLY A 547 19.25 15.51 -12.92
N VAL A 548 18.70 14.38 -12.46
CA VAL A 548 19.43 13.33 -11.71
C VAL A 548 19.27 11.97 -12.37
#